data_AF-A0A060XCU2-F1
#
_entry.id   AF-A0A060XCU2-F1
#
_cell.length_a   1.000
_cell.length_b   1.000
_cell.length_c   1.000
_cell.angle_alpha   90.00
_cell.angle_beta   90.00
_cell.angle_gamma   90.00
#
_symmetry.space_group_name_H-M   'P 1'
#
loop_
_entity.id
_entity.type
_entity.pdbx_description
1 polymer ?
#
loop_
_entity_poly.entity_id
_entity_poly.type
_entity_poly.pdbx_seq_one_letter_code
_entity_poly.pdbx_strand_id
1 'polypeptide(L)'
;PFQSLSLPLQLNGVVSHDNLVLLKMRPDDSGRFGFNVKGGADQKMPVIVSRVAPGTSADLCVPRLNEGDQVVLINGRDISEHTHDQVVMFIKASCESHSGELILLVRPNAIYDVVEEKQETEPDFQYIPEKSPQDPSQLDQDAWRDSINTLKEGLISGGVLTQFDQLYRKRPGMTMLCAKLPQNISKNRYRDISPYDATRVILKSTDDYINANYINMEIPASSLINRYIACQGPLPNTCPDFWQMTWEQGSSVVVMLTTQVERGRVKCHQYWPNTDSTATYGHFQVACLTEEGNSAFLVRDMTLTHFESEEVRELTQIQYVAWPDHGVPDDSSDFLDFVSLVRSKRTGKDEPMVVHCSAGIGRTGVLITMETALCLMECSQPVYPLDIVRTMRDQRAMMIQTPSQYKFVCEAILRVYEEGMVKPLKSNLYQREVEENGEEEEEDVSVSISASVTSVTSETSVTSECPET
;
A
#
# COMPACT_ATOMS: atom_id res chain seq x y z
N PRO A 1 27.16 45.01 10.58
CA PRO A 1 26.45 44.89 9.28
C PRO A 1 25.88 43.47 9.14
N PHE A 2 24.74 43.21 9.79
CA PHE A 2 23.90 42.06 9.49
C PHE A 2 22.58 42.63 9.00
N GLN A 3 22.34 42.52 7.69
CA GLN A 3 21.08 42.90 7.09
C GLN A 3 20.00 41.92 7.56
N SER A 4 18.97 42.49 8.17
CA SER A 4 17.70 41.83 8.44
C SER A 4 17.12 41.29 7.14
N LEU A 5 17.08 39.97 6.98
CA LEU A 5 16.24 39.32 5.98
C LEU A 5 14.79 39.44 6.44
N SER A 6 14.13 40.52 6.04
CA SER A 6 12.68 40.61 6.03
C SER A 6 12.15 39.63 4.99
N LEU A 7 11.76 38.43 5.42
CA LEU A 7 11.01 37.51 4.58
C LEU A 7 9.64 38.16 4.24
N PRO A 8 9.26 38.26 2.95
CA PRO A 8 7.99 38.82 2.55
C PRO A 8 6.83 37.92 3.02
N LEU A 9 5.64 38.53 3.18
CA LEU A 9 4.35 37.87 3.44
C LEU A 9 4.12 36.71 2.45
N GLN A 10 4.52 35.50 2.81
CA GLN A 10 4.28 34.29 2.01
C GLN A 10 3.07 33.53 2.56
N LEU A 11 2.23 33.04 1.64
CA LEU A 11 1.20 32.05 1.92
C LEU A 11 1.85 30.75 2.44
N ASN A 12 1.10 29.98 3.23
CA ASN A 12 1.51 28.67 3.70
C ASN A 12 1.97 27.77 2.53
N GLY A 13 3.08 27.03 2.69
CA GLY A 13 3.65 26.25 1.60
C GLY A 13 5.00 25.59 1.91
N VAL A 14 5.51 24.84 0.92
CA VAL A 14 6.84 24.19 0.94
C VAL A 14 7.92 25.24 0.68
N VAL A 15 8.91 25.32 1.55
CA VAL A 15 10.07 26.23 1.37
C VAL A 15 11.15 25.50 0.55
N SER A 16 11.83 26.19 -0.37
CA SER A 16 12.62 25.55 -1.44
C SER A 16 13.91 24.82 -1.00
N HIS A 17 14.15 24.66 0.30
CA HIS A 17 15.29 23.92 0.84
C HIS A 17 14.81 23.11 2.06
N ASP A 18 15.17 21.81 2.12
CA ASP A 18 15.02 20.88 3.25
C ASP A 18 13.64 20.26 3.59
N ASN A 19 12.70 20.13 2.63
CA ASN A 19 11.38 19.52 2.89
C ASN A 19 10.62 20.17 4.07
N LEU A 20 10.93 21.44 4.39
CA LEU A 20 10.30 22.17 5.49
C LEU A 20 8.97 22.77 5.05
N VAL A 21 8.01 22.79 5.97
CA VAL A 21 6.68 23.33 5.76
C VAL A 21 6.46 24.50 6.72
N LEU A 22 6.05 25.64 6.15
CA LEU A 22 5.66 26.81 6.92
C LEU A 22 4.17 26.73 7.25
N LEU A 23 3.86 26.80 8.54
CA LEU A 23 2.51 26.73 9.09
C LEU A 23 2.16 28.03 9.78
N LYS A 24 0.96 28.55 9.50
CA LYS A 24 0.44 29.75 10.13
C LYS A 24 -0.95 29.48 10.69
N MET A 25 -1.16 29.83 11.96
CA MET A 25 -2.43 29.60 12.65
C MET A 25 -2.75 30.71 13.67
N ARG A 26 -4.04 30.91 13.93
CA ARG A 26 -4.56 31.85 14.94
C ARG A 26 -5.03 31.11 16.18
N PRO A 27 -4.88 31.66 17.39
CA PRO A 27 -5.40 31.02 18.59
C PRO A 27 -6.95 31.03 18.60
N ASP A 28 -7.55 30.14 19.38
CA ASP A 28 -8.98 30.17 19.71
C ASP A 28 -9.31 31.34 20.66
N ASP A 29 -10.61 31.51 20.97
CA ASP A 29 -11.10 32.57 21.88
C ASP A 29 -10.48 32.51 23.30
N SER A 30 -9.86 31.38 23.65
CA SER A 30 -9.15 31.16 24.92
C SER A 30 -7.63 31.23 24.80
N GLY A 31 -7.09 31.70 23.67
CA GLY A 31 -5.66 31.85 23.45
C GLY A 31 -4.91 30.54 23.19
N ARG A 32 -5.60 29.46 22.80
CA ARG A 32 -5.00 28.14 22.58
C ARG A 32 -4.91 27.80 21.09
N PHE A 33 -3.85 27.09 20.71
CA PHE A 33 -3.66 26.61 19.34
C PHE A 33 -4.09 25.15 19.14
N GLY A 34 -4.27 24.39 20.22
CA GLY A 34 -4.81 23.03 20.17
C GLY A 34 -3.81 21.92 19.86
N PHE A 35 -2.52 22.12 20.16
CA PHE A 35 -1.50 21.08 20.05
C PHE A 35 -0.57 21.07 21.28
N ASN A 36 0.04 19.93 21.53
CA ASN A 36 1.07 19.75 22.55
C ASN A 36 2.42 19.49 21.90
N VAL A 37 3.49 19.86 22.59
CA VAL A 37 4.87 19.55 22.20
C VAL A 37 5.55 18.71 23.28
N LYS A 38 6.57 17.96 22.90
CA LYS A 38 7.52 17.27 23.78
C LYS A 38 8.94 17.57 23.32
N GLY A 39 9.94 17.36 24.18
CA GLY A 39 11.34 17.65 23.88
C GLY A 39 11.74 19.09 24.22
N GLY A 40 13.01 19.40 23.97
CA GLY A 40 13.73 20.57 24.44
C GLY A 40 15.20 20.23 24.69
N ALA A 41 16.07 21.24 24.67
CA ALA A 41 17.51 21.06 24.87
C ALA A 41 17.85 20.41 26.23
N ASP A 42 17.08 20.74 27.27
CA ASP A 42 17.15 20.15 28.61
C ASP A 42 16.81 18.65 28.63
N GLN A 43 15.96 18.20 27.70
CA GLN A 43 15.55 16.81 27.56
C GLN A 43 16.41 16.04 26.54
N LYS A 44 17.41 16.70 25.92
CA LYS A 44 18.21 16.16 24.81
C LYS A 44 17.37 15.55 23.69
N MET A 45 16.18 16.09 23.46
CA MET A 45 15.26 15.64 22.41
C MET A 45 14.82 16.83 21.57
N PRO A 46 14.71 16.67 20.24
CA PRO A 46 14.14 17.71 19.40
C PRO A 46 12.69 18.00 19.82
N VAL A 47 12.25 19.25 19.60
CA VAL A 47 10.88 19.63 19.88
C VAL A 47 9.95 19.02 18.84
N ILE A 48 9.05 18.17 19.29
CA ILE A 48 8.14 17.40 18.45
C ILE A 48 6.70 17.66 18.87
N VAL A 49 5.79 17.79 17.91
CA VAL A 49 4.34 17.82 18.15
C VAL A 49 3.90 16.47 18.70
N SER A 50 3.50 16.43 19.97
CA SER A 50 3.11 15.19 20.65
C SER A 50 1.63 14.87 20.52
N ARG A 51 0.78 15.88 20.33
CA ARG A 51 -0.66 15.72 20.16
C ARG A 51 -1.26 16.88 19.38
N VAL A 52 -2.25 16.62 18.53
CA VAL A 52 -3.08 17.64 17.90
C VAL A 52 -4.56 17.35 18.22
N ALA A 53 -5.24 18.31 18.84
CA ALA A 53 -6.64 18.15 19.23
C ALA A 53 -7.57 18.39 18.02
N PRO A 54 -8.50 17.46 17.70
CA PRO A 54 -9.43 17.62 16.58
C PRO A 54 -10.26 18.90 16.67
N GLY A 55 -10.52 19.54 15.52
CA GLY A 55 -11.33 20.74 15.39
C GLY A 55 -10.68 22.03 15.91
N THR A 56 -9.40 22.00 16.28
CA THR A 56 -8.65 23.18 16.75
C THR A 56 -7.89 23.88 15.63
N SER A 57 -7.33 25.06 15.90
CA SER A 57 -6.55 25.82 14.92
C SER A 57 -5.36 25.06 14.34
N ALA A 58 -4.71 24.20 15.14
CA ALA A 58 -3.63 23.33 14.66
C ALA A 58 -4.14 22.18 13.77
N ASP A 59 -5.37 21.72 13.97
CA ASP A 59 -6.01 20.68 13.18
C ASP A 59 -6.53 21.20 11.83
N LEU A 60 -7.02 22.43 11.82
CA LEU A 60 -7.68 23.07 10.68
C LEU A 60 -6.74 23.93 9.83
N CYS A 61 -5.50 24.17 10.26
CA CYS A 61 -4.55 24.93 9.45
C CYS A 61 -4.21 24.18 8.14
N VAL A 62 -3.84 24.94 7.10
CA VAL A 62 -3.49 24.39 5.80
C VAL A 62 -2.11 24.91 5.39
N PRO A 63 -1.07 24.06 5.28
CA PRO A 63 -1.07 22.61 5.56
C PRO A 63 -1.41 22.27 7.02
N ARG A 64 -1.94 21.06 7.29
CA ARG A 64 -2.30 20.61 8.65
C ARG A 64 -1.06 20.25 9.47
N LEU A 65 -0.99 20.71 10.72
CA LEU A 65 0.03 20.27 11.68
C LEU A 65 -0.27 18.83 12.09
N ASN A 66 0.72 17.94 12.01
CA ASN A 66 0.54 16.52 12.34
C ASN A 66 1.33 16.16 13.61
N GLU A 67 0.83 15.16 14.32
CA GLU A 67 1.59 14.52 15.39
C GLU A 67 2.88 13.92 14.82
N GLY A 68 3.99 14.16 15.52
CA GLY A 68 5.32 13.77 15.10
C GLY A 68 6.08 14.82 14.28
N ASP A 69 5.44 15.91 13.82
CA ASP A 69 6.16 16.99 13.13
C ASP A 69 7.20 17.62 14.07
N GLN A 70 8.42 17.83 13.57
CA GLN A 70 9.48 18.49 14.34
C GLN A 70 9.36 20.00 14.15
N VAL A 71 9.23 20.74 15.26
CA VAL A 71 9.24 22.20 15.24
C VAL A 71 10.70 22.66 15.12
N VAL A 72 11.01 23.45 14.09
CA VAL A 72 12.35 23.98 13.84
C VAL A 72 12.41 25.45 14.23
N LEU A 73 11.43 26.25 13.81
CA LEU A 73 11.33 27.67 14.17
C LEU A 73 9.96 27.99 14.78
N ILE A 74 9.94 28.92 15.72
CA ILE A 74 8.72 29.56 16.25
C ILE A 74 8.83 31.07 16.00
N ASN A 75 7.94 31.63 15.18
CA ASN A 75 7.94 33.05 14.78
C ASN A 75 9.31 33.54 14.29
N GLY A 76 10.01 32.71 13.51
CA GLY A 76 11.35 33.00 12.98
C GLY A 76 12.50 32.82 13.98
N ARG A 77 12.23 32.42 15.23
CA ARG A 77 13.25 32.08 16.22
C ARG A 77 13.62 30.61 16.14
N ASP A 78 14.92 30.32 16.05
CA ASP A 78 15.46 28.96 16.20
C ASP A 78 15.34 28.48 17.65
N ILE A 79 14.79 27.28 17.81
CA ILE A 79 14.45 26.67 19.09
C ILE A 79 15.38 25.51 19.49
N SER A 80 16.37 25.16 18.68
CA SER A 80 17.28 24.01 18.89
C SER A 80 17.96 23.99 20.27
N GLU A 81 18.42 25.15 20.75
CA GLU A 81 19.12 25.31 22.04
C GLU A 81 18.20 25.72 23.20
N HIS A 82 16.88 25.70 23.00
CA HIS A 82 15.92 26.15 24.01
C HIS A 82 15.33 24.98 24.81
N THR A 83 15.13 25.20 26.10
CA THR A 83 14.49 24.23 27.01
C THR A 83 13.01 24.06 26.69
N HIS A 84 12.43 22.95 27.13
CA HIS A 84 11.00 22.66 26.96
C HIS A 84 10.12 23.83 27.43
N ASP A 85 10.38 24.36 28.63
CA ASP A 85 9.58 25.44 29.20
C ASP A 85 9.69 26.74 28.39
N GLN A 86 10.89 27.06 27.87
CA GLN A 86 11.10 28.22 27.00
C GLN A 86 10.35 28.07 25.67
N VAL A 87 10.33 26.87 25.10
CA VAL A 87 9.59 26.56 23.87
C VAL A 87 8.09 26.77 24.09
N VAL A 88 7.54 26.22 25.17
CA VAL A 88 6.12 26.40 25.53
C VAL A 88 5.81 27.88 25.77
N MET A 89 6.72 28.62 26.41
CA MET A 89 6.60 30.06 26.61
C MET A 89 6.54 30.83 25.29
N PHE A 90 7.37 30.50 24.28
CA PHE A 90 7.33 31.16 22.98
C PHE A 90 6.02 30.91 22.22
N ILE A 91 5.47 29.70 22.31
CA ILE A 91 4.16 29.38 21.72
C ILE A 91 3.08 30.24 22.37
N LYS A 92 3.06 30.30 23.71
CA LYS A 92 2.06 31.10 24.45
C LYS A 92 2.21 32.61 24.22
N ALA A 93 3.44 33.12 24.17
CA ALA A 93 3.73 34.53 23.91
C ALA A 93 3.29 34.99 22.51
N SER A 94 3.03 34.06 21.58
CA SER A 94 2.51 34.39 20.25
C SER A 94 1.12 35.04 20.32
N CYS A 95 0.35 34.75 21.37
CA CYS A 95 -0.94 35.37 21.66
C CYS A 95 -0.84 36.85 22.05
N GLU A 96 0.33 37.30 22.53
CA GLU A 96 0.58 38.68 22.98
C GLU A 96 1.35 39.51 21.93
N SER A 97 1.72 38.89 20.80
CA SER A 97 2.47 39.55 19.73
C SER A 97 1.56 40.46 18.89
N HIS A 98 2.14 41.51 18.28
CA HIS A 98 1.42 42.49 17.42
C HIS A 98 0.69 41.84 16.22
N SER A 99 0.97 40.57 15.91
CA SER A 99 0.33 39.83 14.81
C SER A 99 -0.83 38.94 15.24
N GLY A 100 -0.91 38.51 16.52
CA GLY A 100 -1.90 37.55 17.01
C GLY A 100 -1.85 36.16 16.33
N GLU A 101 -0.75 35.84 15.64
CA GLU A 101 -0.59 34.63 14.83
C GLU A 101 0.65 33.85 15.28
N LEU A 102 0.54 32.52 15.30
CA LEU A 102 1.66 31.61 15.50
C LEU A 102 2.16 31.12 14.14
N ILE A 103 3.44 31.32 13.88
CA ILE A 103 4.14 30.84 12.70
C ILE A 103 5.12 29.75 13.13
N LEU A 104 4.94 28.54 12.62
CA LEU A 104 5.84 27.42 12.83
C LEU A 104 6.53 27.08 11.51
N LEU A 105 7.86 26.94 11.54
CA LEU A 105 8.55 26.20 10.50
C LEU A 105 8.74 24.78 11.02
N VAL A 106 8.11 23.81 10.37
CA VAL A 106 8.18 22.41 10.78
C VAL A 106 8.87 21.58 9.73
N ARG A 107 9.56 20.54 10.20
CA ARG A 107 9.96 19.41 9.36
C ARG A 107 8.85 18.36 9.48
N PRO A 108 8.04 18.15 8.43
CA PRO A 108 7.00 17.14 8.44
C PRO A 108 7.60 15.78 8.76
N ASN A 109 6.89 15.00 9.56
CA ASN A 109 7.36 13.69 9.96
C ASN A 109 7.44 12.73 8.75
N ALA A 110 8.59 12.69 8.09
CA ALA A 110 9.17 11.45 7.58
C ALA A 110 10.03 10.93 8.72
N ILE A 111 9.60 9.86 9.37
CA ILE A 111 10.13 9.33 10.62
C ILE A 111 11.67 9.32 10.61
N TYR A 112 12.33 10.00 11.55
CA TYR A 112 13.78 9.84 11.77
C TYR A 112 14.11 9.60 13.26
N ASP A 113 14.90 8.53 13.52
CA ASP A 113 15.78 8.13 14.64
C ASP A 113 15.26 8.30 16.07
N VAL A 114 14.96 7.21 16.78
CA VAL A 114 15.94 6.36 17.49
C VAL A 114 17.02 7.17 18.20
N VAL A 115 16.64 7.75 19.35
CA VAL A 115 17.60 7.91 20.44
C VAL A 115 17.62 6.57 21.18
N GLU A 116 18.77 5.91 21.09
CA GLU A 116 19.30 4.83 21.94
C GLU A 116 18.34 3.74 22.44
N GLU A 117 18.67 2.52 22.02
CA GLU A 117 18.22 1.25 22.56
C GLU A 117 18.00 1.28 24.08
N LYS A 118 16.73 1.27 24.48
CA LYS A 118 16.32 0.27 25.46
C LYS A 118 15.60 -0.81 24.68
N GLN A 119 16.17 -2.02 24.69
CA GLN A 119 15.46 -3.25 24.39
C GLN A 119 14.21 -3.29 25.26
N GLU A 120 13.11 -2.73 24.77
CA GLU A 120 11.81 -3.29 25.08
C GLU A 120 11.74 -4.54 24.22
N THR A 121 12.16 -5.66 24.82
CA THR A 121 11.76 -6.98 24.35
C THR A 121 10.24 -6.94 24.23
N GLU A 122 9.74 -6.83 22.99
CA GLU A 122 8.35 -7.19 22.73
C GLU A 122 8.15 -8.58 23.33
N PRO A 123 7.09 -8.80 24.12
CA PRO A 123 6.86 -10.10 24.71
C PRO A 123 6.80 -11.14 23.59
N ASP A 124 7.43 -12.30 23.78
CA ASP A 124 7.31 -13.46 22.90
C ASP A 124 5.85 -13.93 22.92
N PHE A 125 5.00 -13.26 22.16
CA PHE A 125 3.62 -13.69 21.96
C PHE A 125 3.61 -14.60 20.73
N GLN A 126 3.96 -15.85 20.97
CA GLN A 126 3.77 -16.93 20.01
C GLN A 126 2.27 -17.23 19.99
N TYR A 127 1.54 -16.60 19.06
CA TYR A 127 0.19 -17.06 18.74
C TYR A 127 0.33 -18.44 18.09
N ILE A 128 0.17 -19.48 18.90
CA ILE A 128 -0.08 -20.85 18.46
C ILE A 128 -1.61 -20.97 18.42
N PRO A 129 -2.26 -20.90 17.26
CA PRO A 129 -3.60 -21.45 17.18
C PRO A 129 -3.48 -22.94 17.50
N GLU A 130 -4.12 -23.39 18.58
CA GLU A 130 -4.35 -24.81 18.81
C GLU A 130 -5.09 -25.34 17.57
N LYS A 131 -4.37 -26.15 16.78
CA LYS A 131 -4.72 -26.76 15.47
C LYS A 131 -4.27 -25.96 14.25
N SER A 132 -3.00 -26.11 13.90
CA SER A 132 -2.62 -26.18 12.48
C SER A 132 -3.26 -27.44 11.88
N PRO A 133 -3.88 -27.39 10.67
CA PRO A 133 -4.52 -28.57 10.11
C PRO A 133 -3.48 -29.64 9.83
N GLN A 134 -3.57 -30.72 10.61
CA GLN A 134 -2.93 -31.98 10.33
C GLN A 134 -3.70 -32.63 9.18
N ASP A 135 -2.98 -33.04 8.14
CA ASP A 135 -3.40 -33.89 7.01
C ASP A 135 -4.61 -33.39 6.16
N PRO A 136 -4.42 -32.96 4.90
CA PRO A 136 -5.49 -32.53 3.99
C PRO A 136 -6.62 -33.56 3.81
N SER A 137 -6.38 -34.84 4.09
CA SER A 137 -7.38 -35.91 4.01
C SER A 137 -8.38 -35.94 5.18
N GLN A 138 -8.25 -35.06 6.18
CA GLN A 138 -9.16 -34.99 7.35
C GLN A 138 -9.98 -33.69 7.45
N LEU A 139 -9.90 -32.79 6.46
CA LEU A 139 -10.70 -31.56 6.48
C LEU A 139 -12.18 -31.88 6.20
N ASP A 140 -12.98 -31.72 7.25
CA ASP A 140 -14.44 -31.78 7.20
C ASP A 140 -14.98 -30.82 6.13
N GLN A 141 -15.98 -31.22 5.36
CA GLN A 141 -16.58 -30.38 4.29
C GLN A 141 -17.17 -29.07 4.84
N ASP A 142 -17.40 -29.01 6.15
CA ASP A 142 -17.91 -27.84 6.87
C ASP A 142 -16.81 -26.93 7.46
N ALA A 143 -15.53 -27.32 7.44
CA ALA A 143 -14.45 -26.58 8.10
C ALA A 143 -14.25 -25.14 7.56
N TRP A 144 -14.45 -24.94 6.25
CA TRP A 144 -14.41 -23.59 5.67
C TRP A 144 -15.63 -22.76 6.08
N ARG A 145 -16.83 -23.36 6.19
CA ARG A 145 -18.05 -22.68 6.69
C ARG A 145 -17.87 -22.23 8.13
N ASP A 146 -17.28 -23.08 8.97
CA ASP A 146 -16.99 -22.78 10.37
C ASP A 146 -15.99 -21.61 10.51
N SER A 147 -14.97 -21.56 9.65
CA SER A 147 -14.03 -20.44 9.63
C SER A 147 -14.72 -19.11 9.28
N ILE A 148 -15.69 -19.13 8.37
CA ILE A 148 -16.46 -17.95 7.96
C ILE A 148 -17.46 -17.54 9.04
N ASN A 149 -18.12 -18.49 9.71
CA ASN A 149 -18.97 -18.21 10.86
C ASN A 149 -18.15 -17.57 12.00
N THR A 150 -16.96 -18.08 12.27
CA THR A 150 -16.02 -17.51 13.25
C THR A 150 -15.63 -16.08 12.87
N LEU A 151 -15.33 -15.83 11.59
CA LEU A 151 -15.03 -14.49 11.08
C LEU A 151 -16.21 -13.52 11.28
N LYS A 152 -17.43 -13.97 10.97
CA LYS A 152 -18.67 -13.20 11.14
C LYS A 152 -18.90 -12.82 12.60
N GLU A 153 -18.82 -13.79 13.52
CA GLU A 153 -18.95 -13.54 14.96
C GLU A 153 -17.85 -12.60 15.48
N GLY A 154 -16.62 -12.79 14.99
CA GLY A 154 -15.48 -11.96 15.33
C GLY A 154 -15.62 -10.50 14.85
N LEU A 155 -16.23 -10.28 13.69
CA LEU A 155 -16.56 -8.93 13.18
C LEU A 155 -17.65 -8.26 14.01
N ILE A 156 -18.69 -8.99 14.40
CA ILE A 156 -19.79 -8.48 15.23
C ILE A 156 -19.30 -8.11 16.63
N SER A 157 -18.48 -8.97 17.24
CA SER A 157 -17.96 -8.78 18.59
C SER A 157 -16.79 -7.78 18.67
N GLY A 158 -16.16 -7.45 17.55
CA GLY A 158 -14.91 -6.68 17.51
C GLY A 158 -13.65 -7.51 17.85
N GLY A 159 -13.79 -8.82 18.06
CA GLY A 159 -12.69 -9.73 18.37
C GLY A 159 -11.61 -9.77 17.29
N VAL A 160 -11.99 -9.68 16.00
CA VAL A 160 -11.03 -9.72 14.88
C VAL A 160 -10.04 -8.55 14.91
N LEU A 161 -10.53 -7.36 15.27
CA LEU A 161 -9.67 -6.16 15.36
C LEU A 161 -8.74 -6.27 16.57
N THR A 162 -9.25 -6.76 17.70
CA THR A 162 -8.46 -6.98 18.91
C THR A 162 -7.30 -7.95 18.65
N GLN A 163 -7.56 -9.04 17.91
CA GLN A 163 -6.52 -10.00 17.51
C GLN A 163 -5.51 -9.40 16.53
N PHE A 164 -5.97 -8.58 15.58
CA PHE A 164 -5.08 -7.88 14.63
C PHE A 164 -4.14 -6.89 15.33
N ASP A 165 -4.63 -6.18 16.35
CA ASP A 165 -3.82 -5.24 17.14
C ASP A 165 -2.73 -5.96 17.95
N GLN A 166 -2.95 -7.23 18.32
CA GLN A 166 -1.96 -8.07 19.02
C GLN A 166 -0.95 -8.73 18.08
N LEU A 167 -1.25 -8.83 16.78
CA LEU A 167 -0.34 -9.43 15.81
C LEU A 167 0.90 -8.55 15.63
N TYR A 168 2.08 -9.15 15.79
CA TYR A 168 3.36 -8.46 15.61
C TYR A 168 3.41 -7.73 14.26
N ARG A 169 3.97 -6.53 14.26
CA ARG A 169 4.15 -5.72 13.05
C ARG A 169 5.41 -6.13 12.28
N LYS A 170 6.43 -6.60 13.01
CA LYS A 170 7.70 -7.09 12.49
C LYS A 170 7.97 -8.44 13.12
N ARG A 171 8.36 -9.44 12.33
CA ARG A 171 8.68 -10.76 12.83
C ARG A 171 9.93 -10.66 13.71
N PRO A 172 9.87 -11.09 14.99
CA PRO A 172 11.04 -11.11 15.85
C PRO A 172 12.20 -11.88 15.21
N GLY A 173 13.42 -11.36 15.33
CA GLY A 173 14.63 -11.97 14.80
C GLY A 173 14.93 -11.70 13.31
N MET A 174 14.03 -11.09 12.54
CA MET A 174 14.33 -10.70 11.15
C MET A 174 15.09 -9.38 11.08
N THR A 175 16.20 -9.37 10.33
CA THR A 175 17.02 -8.17 10.12
C THR A 175 16.51 -7.32 8.96
N MET A 176 16.80 -6.01 9.00
CA MET A 176 16.49 -5.01 7.95
C MET A 176 17.69 -4.06 7.78
N LEU A 177 18.90 -4.60 7.82
CA LEU A 177 20.15 -3.83 7.90
C LEU A 177 20.54 -3.26 6.54
N CYS A 178 20.30 -3.98 5.44
CA CYS A 178 20.67 -3.53 4.09
C CYS A 178 20.01 -2.20 3.75
N ALA A 179 18.75 -2.03 4.14
CA ALA A 179 17.97 -0.82 3.93
C ALA A 179 18.54 0.43 4.63
N LYS A 180 19.33 0.22 5.69
CA LYS A 180 19.90 1.27 6.54
C LYS A 180 21.34 1.62 6.15
N LEU A 181 21.94 0.91 5.20
CA LEU A 181 23.27 1.24 4.69
C LEU A 181 23.26 2.65 4.09
N PRO A 182 24.31 3.48 4.29
CA PRO A 182 24.32 4.88 3.83
C PRO A 182 23.95 5.07 2.36
N GLN A 183 24.40 4.17 1.48
CA GLN A 183 24.09 4.19 0.05
C GLN A 183 22.63 3.86 -0.29
N ASN A 184 21.91 3.16 0.59
CA ASN A 184 20.56 2.65 0.36
C ASN A 184 19.47 3.52 0.99
N ILE A 185 19.81 4.39 1.96
CA ILE A 185 18.84 5.21 2.69
C ILE A 185 17.96 6.04 1.73
N SER A 186 18.57 6.66 0.70
CA SER A 186 17.89 7.51 -0.28
C SER A 186 16.99 6.74 -1.26
N LYS A 187 17.06 5.41 -1.28
CA LYS A 187 16.20 4.53 -2.09
C LYS A 187 14.91 4.14 -1.37
N ASN A 188 14.77 4.51 -0.09
CA ASN A 188 13.56 4.24 0.69
C ASN A 188 12.63 5.46 0.67
N ARG A 189 11.39 5.27 0.20
CA ARG A 189 10.37 6.32 0.22
C ARG A 189 10.00 6.73 1.65
N TYR A 190 10.01 5.75 2.55
CA TYR A 190 9.71 5.93 3.96
C TYR A 190 10.83 5.30 4.78
N ARG A 191 11.35 6.06 5.74
CA ARG A 191 12.51 5.62 6.52
C ARG A 191 12.21 4.44 7.44
N ASP A 192 10.99 4.37 7.95
CA ASP A 192 10.52 3.34 8.88
C ASP A 192 10.01 2.07 8.19
N ILE A 193 9.87 2.10 6.86
CA ILE A 193 9.41 0.97 6.05
C ILE A 193 10.61 0.37 5.30
N SER A 194 11.25 -0.61 5.91
CA SER A 194 12.40 -1.32 5.34
C SER A 194 12.03 -2.77 4.98
N PRO A 195 12.57 -3.34 3.90
CA PRO A 195 12.45 -4.76 3.60
C PRO A 195 13.27 -5.58 4.59
N TYR A 196 12.82 -6.81 4.90
CA TYR A 196 13.69 -7.76 5.59
C TYR A 196 14.83 -8.20 4.67
N ASP A 197 16.03 -8.36 5.24
CA ASP A 197 17.21 -8.78 4.48
C ASP A 197 17.05 -10.19 3.91
N ALA A 198 16.41 -11.09 4.67
CA ALA A 198 16.28 -12.50 4.30
C ALA A 198 15.38 -12.75 3.08
N THR A 199 14.44 -11.84 2.80
CA THR A 199 13.42 -12.01 1.75
C THR A 199 13.41 -10.84 0.77
N ARG A 200 14.37 -9.91 0.86
CA ARG A 200 14.44 -8.78 -0.08
C ARG A 200 14.73 -9.28 -1.49
N VAL A 201 14.26 -8.53 -2.47
CA VAL A 201 14.73 -8.71 -3.84
C VAL A 201 16.15 -8.16 -3.96
N ILE A 202 17.03 -8.91 -4.62
CA ILE A 202 18.45 -8.57 -4.82
C ILE A 202 18.63 -8.34 -6.32
N LEU A 203 19.01 -7.12 -6.71
CA LEU A 203 19.26 -6.78 -8.11
C LEU A 203 20.62 -7.33 -8.56
N LYS A 204 20.72 -7.80 -9.79
CA LYS A 204 21.99 -8.23 -10.40
C LYS A 204 22.79 -7.02 -10.92
N SER A 205 23.15 -6.11 -10.02
CA SER A 205 24.03 -4.97 -10.32
C SER A 205 25.05 -4.74 -9.20
N THR A 206 25.96 -3.77 -9.38
CA THR A 206 26.86 -3.34 -8.30
C THR A 206 26.11 -2.73 -7.11
N ASP A 207 24.91 -2.21 -7.35
CA ASP A 207 23.98 -1.70 -6.35
C ASP A 207 22.78 -2.64 -6.28
N ASP A 208 22.83 -3.57 -5.33
CA ASP A 208 21.94 -4.73 -5.27
C ASP A 208 20.59 -4.44 -4.58
N TYR A 209 20.34 -3.20 -4.18
CA TYR A 209 19.26 -2.83 -3.27
C TYR A 209 18.07 -2.20 -3.98
N ILE A 210 16.90 -2.76 -3.71
CA ILE A 210 15.59 -2.16 -3.94
C ILE A 210 14.68 -2.44 -2.74
N ASN A 211 13.80 -1.49 -2.38
CA ASN A 211 12.82 -1.71 -1.30
C ASN A 211 11.66 -2.58 -1.79
N ALA A 212 11.91 -3.88 -1.83
CA ALA A 212 10.98 -4.92 -2.27
C ALA A 212 11.27 -6.23 -1.52
N ASN A 213 10.22 -7.02 -1.25
CA ASN A 213 10.36 -8.38 -0.73
C ASN A 213 9.56 -9.36 -1.59
N TYR A 214 10.06 -10.58 -1.71
CA TYR A 214 9.23 -11.70 -2.14
C TYR A 214 8.17 -11.99 -1.07
N ILE A 215 6.95 -12.26 -1.53
CA ILE A 215 5.87 -12.82 -0.71
C ILE A 215 5.31 -14.00 -1.48
N ASN A 216 5.37 -15.18 -0.89
CA ASN A 216 4.84 -16.42 -1.43
C ASN A 216 3.69 -16.88 -0.54
N MET A 217 2.51 -17.07 -1.14
CA MET A 217 1.30 -17.51 -0.44
C MET A 217 0.95 -18.91 -0.92
N GLU A 218 1.22 -19.91 -0.08
CA GLU A 218 0.93 -21.31 -0.36
C GLU A 218 -0.55 -21.62 -0.08
N ILE A 219 -1.19 -22.36 -1.00
CA ILE A 219 -2.56 -22.87 -0.87
C ILE A 219 -2.45 -24.39 -0.65
N PRO A 220 -2.56 -24.89 0.60
CA PRO A 220 -2.15 -26.26 0.95
C PRO A 220 -2.82 -27.36 0.12
N ALA A 221 -4.12 -27.20 -0.19
CA ALA A 221 -4.90 -28.23 -0.87
C ALA A 221 -4.64 -28.33 -2.39
N SER A 222 -4.07 -27.31 -3.02
CA SER A 222 -3.86 -27.28 -4.48
C SER A 222 -2.39 -27.28 -4.89
N SER A 223 -1.45 -27.30 -3.93
CA SER A 223 -0.01 -27.07 -4.18
C SER A 223 0.28 -25.76 -4.92
N LEU A 224 -0.70 -24.87 -5.04
CA LEU A 224 -0.58 -23.57 -5.70
C LEU A 224 0.21 -22.64 -4.78
N ILE A 225 1.18 -21.94 -5.34
CA ILE A 225 1.93 -20.90 -4.64
C ILE A 225 1.75 -19.61 -5.43
N ASN A 226 0.93 -18.70 -4.91
CA ASN A 226 0.84 -17.38 -5.50
C ASN A 226 2.09 -16.57 -5.10
N ARG A 227 2.92 -16.27 -6.09
CA ARG A 227 4.15 -15.51 -5.91
C ARG A 227 3.94 -14.04 -6.21
N TYR A 228 4.50 -13.20 -5.34
CA TYR A 228 4.44 -11.76 -5.42
C TYR A 228 5.80 -11.14 -5.12
N ILE A 229 6.02 -9.95 -5.67
CA ILE A 229 7.01 -9.01 -5.18
C ILE A 229 6.26 -7.80 -4.63
N ALA A 230 6.25 -7.65 -3.31
CA ALA A 230 5.66 -6.49 -2.65
C ALA A 230 6.72 -5.38 -2.49
N CYS A 231 6.52 -4.26 -3.17
CA CYS A 231 7.49 -3.16 -3.18
C CYS A 231 6.85 -1.78 -2.96
N GLN A 232 7.67 -0.78 -2.66
CA GLN A 232 7.20 0.61 -2.59
C GLN A 232 6.89 1.16 -3.99
N GLY A 233 6.09 2.24 -4.05
CA GLY A 233 5.92 3.02 -5.27
C GLY A 233 7.26 3.69 -5.65
N PRO A 234 7.76 3.50 -6.88
CA PRO A 234 9.08 4.00 -7.28
C PRO A 234 9.29 5.50 -7.00
N LEU A 235 10.48 5.84 -6.51
CA LEU A 235 11.00 7.21 -6.47
C LEU A 235 11.60 7.56 -7.85
N PRO A 236 11.79 8.85 -8.18
CA PRO A 236 12.41 9.24 -9.44
C PRO A 236 13.77 8.55 -9.68
N ASN A 237 14.61 8.47 -8.65
CA ASN A 237 15.94 7.87 -8.70
C ASN A 237 15.94 6.32 -8.64
N THR A 238 14.81 5.68 -8.40
CA THR A 238 14.69 4.20 -8.31
C THR A 238 13.83 3.61 -9.42
N CYS A 239 13.40 4.39 -10.41
CA CYS A 239 12.66 3.85 -11.56
C CYS A 239 13.50 2.87 -12.40
N PRO A 240 14.80 3.11 -12.65
CA PRO A 240 15.66 2.11 -13.29
C PRO A 240 15.71 0.80 -12.51
N ASP A 241 15.92 0.87 -11.19
CA ASP A 241 15.95 -0.28 -10.27
C ASP A 241 14.64 -1.09 -10.33
N PHE A 242 13.49 -0.41 -10.41
CA PHE A 242 12.18 -1.04 -10.52
C PHE A 242 12.02 -1.85 -11.81
N TRP A 243 12.43 -1.29 -12.95
CA TRP A 243 12.36 -1.99 -14.23
C TRP A 243 13.40 -3.10 -14.35
N GLN A 244 14.58 -2.92 -13.77
CA GLN A 244 15.56 -3.99 -13.61
C GLN A 244 15.02 -5.15 -12.80
N MET A 245 14.40 -4.89 -11.65
CA MET A 245 13.73 -5.91 -10.85
C MET A 245 12.67 -6.65 -11.67
N THR A 246 11.77 -5.91 -12.32
CA THR A 246 10.68 -6.49 -13.12
C THR A 246 11.23 -7.41 -14.23
N TRP A 247 12.30 -6.98 -14.91
CA TRP A 247 12.98 -7.76 -15.93
C TRP A 247 13.65 -9.02 -15.37
N GLU A 248 14.46 -8.87 -14.33
CA GLU A 248 15.24 -9.98 -13.74
C GLU A 248 14.36 -11.08 -13.16
N GLN A 249 13.18 -10.71 -12.65
CA GLN A 249 12.23 -11.62 -12.04
C GLN A 249 11.23 -12.20 -13.04
N GLY A 250 11.31 -11.80 -14.33
CA GLY A 250 10.42 -12.29 -15.37
C GLY A 250 8.96 -11.88 -15.18
N SER A 251 8.68 -10.85 -14.38
CA SER A 251 7.33 -10.43 -14.03
C SER A 251 6.63 -9.82 -15.25
N SER A 252 5.54 -10.44 -15.70
CA SER A 252 4.71 -9.94 -16.81
C SER A 252 3.52 -9.08 -16.37
N VAL A 253 3.30 -8.94 -15.06
CA VAL A 253 2.17 -8.17 -14.49
C VAL A 253 2.65 -7.28 -13.35
N VAL A 254 2.25 -6.01 -13.41
CA VAL A 254 2.48 -4.99 -12.37
C VAL A 254 1.15 -4.46 -11.85
N VAL A 255 0.89 -4.58 -10.56
CA VAL A 255 -0.34 -4.11 -9.92
C VAL A 255 -0.05 -2.88 -9.06
N MET A 256 -0.67 -1.75 -9.40
CA MET A 256 -0.50 -0.46 -8.73
C MET A 256 -1.77 -0.08 -7.95
N LEU A 257 -1.69 0.04 -6.63
CA LEU A 257 -2.85 0.29 -5.75
C LEU A 257 -2.90 1.73 -5.22
N THR A 258 -2.46 2.71 -6.01
CA THR A 258 -2.43 4.12 -5.60
C THR A 258 -2.49 5.02 -6.82
N THR A 259 -2.96 6.26 -6.64
CA THR A 259 -2.74 7.33 -7.59
C THR A 259 -1.33 7.92 -7.40
N GLN A 260 -0.85 8.74 -8.34
CA GLN A 260 0.47 9.37 -8.22
C GLN A 260 0.52 10.38 -7.06
N VAL A 261 -0.58 11.10 -6.85
CA VAL A 261 -0.71 12.15 -5.85
C VAL A 261 -2.03 11.98 -5.11
N GLU A 262 -1.95 11.99 -3.78
CA GLU A 262 -3.10 11.99 -2.89
C GLU A 262 -2.96 13.21 -1.97
N ARG A 263 -3.95 14.12 -2.00
CA ARG A 263 -3.95 15.37 -1.21
C ARG A 263 -2.71 16.24 -1.38
N GLY A 264 -2.24 16.36 -2.62
CA GLY A 264 -1.03 17.12 -2.94
C GLY A 264 0.27 16.47 -2.46
N ARG A 265 0.23 15.25 -1.90
CA ARG A 265 1.42 14.48 -1.53
C ARG A 265 1.68 13.41 -2.57
N VAL A 266 2.92 13.38 -3.08
CA VAL A 266 3.36 12.34 -4.03
C VAL A 266 3.43 10.99 -3.32
N LYS A 267 2.67 10.02 -3.83
CA LYS A 267 2.63 8.62 -3.36
C LYS A 267 3.46 7.69 -4.23
N CYS A 268 3.50 7.98 -5.53
CA CYS A 268 4.28 7.21 -6.49
C CYS A 268 4.77 8.14 -7.59
N HIS A 269 6.03 8.00 -8.01
CA HIS A 269 6.47 8.65 -9.24
C HIS A 269 5.85 7.93 -10.43
N GLN A 270 5.58 8.65 -11.52
CA GLN A 270 5.17 8.03 -12.76
C GLN A 270 6.39 7.34 -13.41
N TYR A 271 6.44 6.02 -13.33
CA TYR A 271 7.54 5.20 -13.84
C TYR A 271 7.25 4.58 -15.22
N TRP A 272 6.18 5.04 -15.88
CA TRP A 272 5.77 4.60 -17.23
C TRP A 272 5.51 5.82 -18.13
N PRO A 273 5.69 5.69 -19.46
CA PRO A 273 5.34 6.77 -20.39
C PRO A 273 3.82 6.91 -20.55
N ASN A 274 3.38 8.03 -21.12
CA ASN A 274 1.98 8.16 -21.55
C ASN A 274 1.66 7.19 -22.70
N THR A 275 0.38 6.96 -22.97
CA THR A 275 -0.10 6.13 -24.10
C THR A 275 0.55 6.57 -25.42
N ASP A 276 0.85 5.60 -26.29
CA ASP A 276 1.53 5.78 -27.57
C ASP A 276 2.92 6.42 -27.47
N SER A 277 3.54 6.36 -26.28
CA SER A 277 4.87 6.94 -26.02
C SER A 277 5.82 5.93 -25.41
N THR A 278 7.12 6.26 -25.50
CA THR A 278 8.22 5.48 -24.91
C THR A 278 9.01 6.31 -23.91
N ALA A 279 9.52 5.69 -22.85
CA ALA A 279 10.46 6.30 -21.91
C ALA A 279 11.63 5.34 -21.62
N THR A 280 12.78 5.91 -21.27
CA THR A 280 14.00 5.14 -20.97
C THR A 280 14.33 5.20 -19.49
N TYR A 281 14.63 4.03 -18.91
CA TYR A 281 14.99 3.87 -17.50
C TYR A 281 16.19 2.93 -17.39
N GLY A 282 17.40 3.48 -17.26
CA GLY A 282 18.63 2.68 -17.26
C GLY A 282 18.81 1.93 -18.58
N HIS A 283 18.97 0.60 -18.51
CA HIS A 283 19.17 -0.30 -19.67
C HIS A 283 17.85 -0.71 -20.36
N PHE A 284 16.73 -0.12 -19.95
CA PHE A 284 15.41 -0.50 -20.41
C PHE A 284 14.69 0.64 -21.11
N GLN A 285 13.99 0.31 -22.20
CA GLN A 285 12.95 1.15 -22.79
C GLN A 285 11.59 0.56 -22.45
N VAL A 286 10.70 1.40 -21.96
CA VAL A 286 9.30 1.06 -21.68
C VAL A 286 8.44 1.78 -22.70
N ALA A 287 7.53 1.06 -23.36
CA ALA A 287 6.51 1.65 -24.22
C ALA A 287 5.11 1.36 -23.65
N CYS A 288 4.22 2.35 -23.64
CA CYS A 288 2.81 2.15 -23.30
C CYS A 288 2.02 2.07 -24.60
N LEU A 289 1.46 0.90 -24.90
CA LEU A 289 0.74 0.63 -26.14
C LEU A 289 -0.73 1.03 -26.04
N THR A 290 -1.36 0.70 -24.92
CA THR A 290 -2.78 1.00 -24.67
C THR A 290 -2.95 1.51 -23.25
N GLU A 291 -4.03 2.27 -23.04
CA GLU A 291 -4.55 2.61 -21.71
C GLU A 291 -6.07 2.58 -21.80
N GLU A 292 -6.68 1.64 -21.10
CA GLU A 292 -8.13 1.47 -21.06
C GLU A 292 -8.58 1.21 -19.62
N GLY A 293 -9.85 1.46 -19.31
CA GLY A 293 -10.34 1.26 -17.95
C GLY A 293 -11.67 1.95 -17.67
N ASN A 294 -12.03 1.98 -16.39
CA ASN A 294 -13.24 2.60 -15.88
C ASN A 294 -12.89 3.60 -14.76
N SER A 295 -13.89 4.06 -14.01
CA SER A 295 -13.67 4.98 -12.89
C SER A 295 -12.89 4.38 -11.72
N ALA A 296 -12.82 3.05 -11.61
CA ALA A 296 -12.19 2.34 -10.51
C ALA A 296 -10.75 1.91 -10.79
N PHE A 297 -10.47 1.48 -12.03
CA PHE A 297 -9.15 0.98 -12.41
C PHE A 297 -8.81 1.24 -13.88
N LEU A 298 -7.51 1.27 -14.15
CA LEU A 298 -6.90 1.39 -15.48
C LEU A 298 -6.05 0.15 -15.76
N VAL A 299 -6.02 -0.26 -17.03
CA VAL A 299 -5.19 -1.34 -17.56
C VAL A 299 -4.35 -0.75 -18.68
N ARG A 300 -3.05 -1.03 -18.64
CA ARG A 300 -2.10 -0.61 -19.66
C ARG A 300 -1.35 -1.81 -20.18
N ASP A 301 -1.40 -2.04 -21.48
CA ASP A 301 -0.49 -2.96 -22.13
C ASP A 301 0.78 -2.21 -22.51
N MET A 302 1.91 -2.80 -22.14
CA MET A 302 3.23 -2.21 -22.25
C MET A 302 4.20 -3.21 -22.86
N THR A 303 5.31 -2.68 -23.36
CA THR A 303 6.49 -3.50 -23.67
C THR A 303 7.68 -3.00 -22.87
N LEU A 304 8.51 -3.94 -22.44
CA LEU A 304 9.78 -3.70 -21.77
C LEU A 304 10.89 -4.27 -22.66
N THR A 305 11.71 -3.39 -23.20
CA THR A 305 12.81 -3.73 -24.11
C THR A 305 14.14 -3.55 -23.40
N HIS A 306 14.97 -4.58 -23.39
CA HIS A 306 16.33 -4.52 -22.84
C HIS A 306 17.34 -4.19 -23.95
N PHE A 307 18.07 -3.09 -23.82
CA PHE A 307 18.90 -2.58 -24.92
C PHE A 307 20.06 -3.50 -25.32
N GLU A 308 20.68 -4.19 -24.37
CA GLU A 308 21.88 -5.00 -24.66
C GLU A 308 21.54 -6.34 -25.31
N SER A 309 20.41 -6.94 -24.95
CA SER A 309 19.96 -8.21 -25.53
C SER A 309 18.98 -8.04 -26.70
N GLU A 310 18.46 -6.83 -26.90
CA GLU A 310 17.37 -6.51 -27.84
C GLU A 310 16.10 -7.34 -27.60
N GLU A 311 15.98 -7.99 -26.44
CA GLU A 311 14.82 -8.78 -26.06
C GLU A 311 13.68 -7.84 -25.65
N VAL A 312 12.48 -8.14 -26.14
CA VAL A 312 11.25 -7.40 -25.83
C VAL A 312 10.30 -8.33 -25.09
N ARG A 313 9.76 -7.87 -23.97
CA ARG A 313 8.75 -8.59 -23.18
C ARG A 313 7.47 -7.79 -23.09
N GLU A 314 6.35 -8.48 -23.24
CA GLU A 314 5.03 -7.91 -22.98
C GLU A 314 4.79 -7.82 -21.48
N LEU A 315 4.15 -6.74 -21.06
CA LEU A 315 3.83 -6.46 -19.67
C LEU A 315 2.48 -5.78 -19.55
N THR A 316 1.64 -6.24 -18.62
CA THR A 316 0.39 -5.55 -18.29
C THR A 316 0.54 -4.84 -16.95
N GLN A 317 0.26 -3.54 -16.91
CA GLN A 317 0.10 -2.80 -15.65
C GLN A 317 -1.40 -2.63 -15.36
N ILE A 318 -1.81 -2.92 -14.13
CA ILE A 318 -3.20 -2.74 -13.67
C ILE A 318 -3.17 -1.78 -12.49
N GLN A 319 -3.81 -0.63 -12.61
CA GLN A 319 -3.83 0.42 -11.60
C GLN A 319 -5.22 0.61 -11.00
N TYR A 320 -5.38 0.40 -9.69
CA TYR A 320 -6.59 0.75 -8.95
C TYR A 320 -6.51 2.22 -8.49
N VAL A 321 -7.45 3.05 -8.96
CA VAL A 321 -7.47 4.51 -8.73
C VAL A 321 -8.57 4.97 -7.78
N ALA A 322 -9.61 4.16 -7.55
CA ALA A 322 -10.72 4.50 -6.65
C ALA A 322 -10.46 4.19 -5.16
N TRP A 323 -9.21 3.92 -4.76
CA TRP A 323 -8.91 3.75 -3.34
C TRP A 323 -8.90 5.12 -2.65
N PRO A 324 -9.75 5.37 -1.65
CA PRO A 324 -9.83 6.68 -1.04
C PRO A 324 -8.56 7.06 -0.27
N ASP A 325 -8.30 8.37 -0.22
CA ASP A 325 -7.19 8.93 0.56
C ASP A 325 -7.32 8.65 2.07
N HIS A 326 -8.55 8.47 2.55
CA HIS A 326 -8.86 8.09 3.93
C HIS A 326 -9.38 6.67 3.98
N GLY A 327 -8.61 5.78 4.60
CA GLY A 327 -9.08 4.45 4.95
C GLY A 327 -9.22 3.52 3.75
N VAL A 328 -10.45 3.10 3.48
CA VAL A 328 -10.83 1.97 2.62
C VAL A 328 -12.03 2.36 1.78
N PRO A 329 -12.25 1.73 0.61
CA PRO A 329 -13.47 1.93 -0.17
C PRO A 329 -14.73 1.72 0.68
N ASP A 330 -15.75 2.55 0.49
CA ASP A 330 -17.04 2.43 1.21
C ASP A 330 -17.81 1.17 0.79
N ASP A 331 -17.65 0.75 -0.46
CA ASP A 331 -18.19 -0.50 -1.00
C ASP A 331 -17.07 -1.33 -1.65
N SER A 332 -17.15 -2.65 -1.50
CA SER A 332 -16.10 -3.57 -1.97
C SER A 332 -16.26 -4.03 -3.41
N SER A 333 -17.34 -3.69 -4.13
CA SER A 333 -17.66 -4.27 -5.45
C SER A 333 -16.57 -3.97 -6.48
N ASP A 334 -16.21 -2.70 -6.65
CA ASP A 334 -15.14 -2.27 -7.57
C ASP A 334 -13.78 -2.93 -7.23
N PHE A 335 -13.52 -3.11 -5.93
CA PHE A 335 -12.31 -3.79 -5.48
C PHE A 335 -12.33 -5.29 -5.78
N LEU A 336 -13.47 -5.96 -5.64
CA LEU A 336 -13.64 -7.39 -5.97
C LEU A 336 -13.56 -7.64 -7.48
N ASP A 337 -14.12 -6.75 -8.29
CA ASP A 337 -13.97 -6.76 -9.76
C ASP A 337 -12.50 -6.59 -10.16
N PHE A 338 -11.81 -5.65 -9.51
CA PHE A 338 -10.38 -5.46 -9.70
C PHE A 338 -9.56 -6.70 -9.30
N VAL A 339 -9.85 -7.34 -8.17
CA VAL A 339 -9.19 -8.58 -7.74
C VAL A 339 -9.42 -9.69 -8.78
N SER A 340 -10.63 -9.81 -9.31
CA SER A 340 -10.97 -10.78 -10.34
C SER A 340 -10.18 -10.54 -11.64
N LEU A 341 -10.01 -9.27 -12.03
CA LEU A 341 -9.16 -8.89 -13.16
C LEU A 341 -7.69 -9.27 -12.91
N VAL A 342 -7.12 -8.96 -11.74
CA VAL A 342 -5.75 -9.35 -11.38
C VAL A 342 -5.56 -10.86 -11.50
N ARG A 343 -6.49 -11.65 -10.96
CA ARG A 343 -6.46 -13.12 -11.01
C ARG A 343 -6.55 -13.66 -12.43
N SER A 344 -7.37 -13.06 -13.29
CA SER A 344 -7.44 -13.46 -14.71
C SER A 344 -6.09 -13.28 -15.40
N LYS A 345 -5.36 -12.19 -15.09
CA LYS A 345 -4.02 -11.92 -15.63
C LYS A 345 -2.92 -12.80 -15.00
N ARG A 346 -3.20 -13.52 -13.91
CA ARG A 346 -2.33 -14.56 -13.29
C ARG A 346 -2.44 -15.91 -13.98
N THR A 347 -3.58 -16.21 -14.58
CA THR A 347 -3.90 -17.58 -14.98
C THR A 347 -2.83 -18.14 -15.93
N GLY A 348 -2.26 -19.30 -15.60
CA GLY A 348 -1.22 -19.96 -16.38
C GLY A 348 0.20 -19.42 -16.18
N LYS A 349 0.43 -18.55 -15.20
CA LYS A 349 1.72 -17.91 -14.92
C LYS A 349 2.25 -18.29 -13.54
N ASP A 350 3.51 -18.70 -13.48
CA ASP A 350 4.20 -19.11 -12.23
C ASP A 350 5.17 -18.02 -11.71
N GLU A 351 5.45 -17.00 -12.54
CA GLU A 351 6.29 -15.86 -12.20
C GLU A 351 5.66 -14.97 -11.11
N PRO A 352 6.48 -14.24 -10.33
CA PRO A 352 5.96 -13.32 -9.34
C PRO A 352 5.25 -12.12 -10.00
N MET A 353 4.08 -11.75 -9.49
CA MET A 353 3.47 -10.45 -9.79
C MET A 353 4.09 -9.34 -8.96
N VAL A 354 4.48 -8.24 -9.59
CA VAL A 354 4.91 -7.05 -8.85
C VAL A 354 3.66 -6.33 -8.35
N VAL A 355 3.56 -6.13 -7.03
CA VAL A 355 2.43 -5.42 -6.42
C VAL A 355 2.96 -4.29 -5.56
N HIS A 356 2.47 -3.08 -5.81
CA HIS A 356 2.88 -1.91 -5.03
C HIS A 356 1.73 -0.96 -4.74
N CYS A 357 1.95 -0.09 -3.76
CA CYS A 357 1.14 1.08 -3.52
C CYS A 357 2.08 2.29 -3.36
N SER A 358 1.99 3.01 -2.24
CA SER A 358 3.01 3.99 -1.84
C SER A 358 4.15 3.31 -1.06
N ALA A 359 3.85 2.71 0.09
CA ALA A 359 4.85 2.03 0.94
C ALA A 359 5.01 0.53 0.63
N GLY A 360 4.08 -0.05 -0.14
CA GLY A 360 4.09 -1.47 -0.46
C GLY A 360 3.70 -2.39 0.70
N ILE A 361 2.83 -1.94 1.62
CA ILE A 361 2.45 -2.72 2.81
C ILE A 361 0.93 -2.72 3.11
N GLY A 362 0.27 -1.56 3.07
CA GLY A 362 -1.15 -1.43 3.45
C GLY A 362 -2.10 -2.02 2.42
N ARG A 363 -2.40 -1.25 1.36
CA ARG A 363 -3.28 -1.68 0.25
C ARG A 363 -2.77 -2.95 -0.44
N THR A 364 -1.45 -3.06 -0.57
CA THR A 364 -0.76 -4.27 -1.09
C THR A 364 -1.12 -5.52 -0.29
N GLY A 365 -1.10 -5.43 1.05
CA GLY A 365 -1.50 -6.54 1.90
C GLY A 365 -2.99 -6.88 1.81
N VAL A 366 -3.85 -5.88 1.60
CA VAL A 366 -5.28 -6.13 1.38
C VAL A 366 -5.52 -6.91 0.09
N LEU A 367 -4.89 -6.53 -1.02
CA LEU A 367 -5.00 -7.27 -2.28
C LEU A 367 -4.54 -8.72 -2.13
N ILE A 368 -3.34 -8.94 -1.59
CA ILE A 368 -2.77 -10.28 -1.42
C ILE A 368 -3.64 -11.13 -0.48
N THR A 369 -4.17 -10.54 0.59
CA THR A 369 -5.09 -11.24 1.50
C THR A 369 -6.36 -11.67 0.80
N MET A 370 -6.97 -10.78 0.01
CA MET A 370 -8.20 -11.08 -0.71
C MET A 370 -7.99 -12.19 -1.75
N GLU A 371 -6.93 -12.09 -2.56
CA GLU A 371 -6.61 -13.12 -3.56
C GLU A 371 -6.34 -14.49 -2.91
N THR A 372 -5.59 -14.51 -1.80
CA THR A 372 -5.32 -15.73 -1.03
C THR A 372 -6.61 -16.34 -0.48
N ALA A 373 -7.49 -15.52 0.12
CA ALA A 373 -8.76 -15.98 0.66
C ALA A 373 -9.66 -16.59 -0.41
N LEU A 374 -9.72 -16.01 -1.62
CA LEU A 374 -10.47 -16.56 -2.75
C LEU A 374 -9.95 -17.95 -3.15
N CYS A 375 -8.62 -18.12 -3.27
CA CYS A 375 -8.02 -19.42 -3.59
C CYS A 375 -8.30 -20.47 -2.51
N LEU A 376 -8.27 -20.08 -1.23
CA LEU A 376 -8.63 -20.98 -0.12
C LEU A 376 -10.10 -21.41 -0.20
N MET A 377 -11.03 -20.47 -0.43
CA MET A 377 -12.46 -20.77 -0.60
C MET A 377 -12.72 -21.72 -1.78
N GLU A 378 -12.08 -21.47 -2.93
CA GLU A 378 -12.17 -22.33 -4.11
C GLU A 378 -11.70 -23.76 -3.83
N CYS A 379 -10.71 -23.92 -2.95
CA CYS A 379 -10.23 -25.24 -2.50
C CYS A 379 -10.98 -25.79 -1.28
N SER A 380 -12.10 -25.16 -0.88
CA SER A 380 -12.86 -25.48 0.33
C SER A 380 -11.99 -25.56 1.60
N GLN A 381 -10.96 -24.72 1.67
CA GLN A 381 -10.08 -24.59 2.82
C GLN A 381 -10.58 -23.52 3.80
N PRO A 382 -10.33 -23.69 5.11
CA PRO A 382 -10.58 -22.65 6.10
C PRO A 382 -9.89 -21.33 5.75
N VAL A 383 -10.59 -20.21 5.98
CA VAL A 383 -10.09 -18.86 5.73
C VAL A 383 -9.90 -18.14 7.06
N TYR A 384 -8.64 -17.96 7.46
CA TYR A 384 -8.27 -17.21 8.66
C TYR A 384 -7.46 -15.95 8.27
N PRO A 385 -8.10 -14.78 8.15
CA PRO A 385 -7.42 -13.56 7.70
C PRO A 385 -6.19 -13.19 8.54
N LEU A 386 -6.22 -13.46 9.85
CA LEU A 386 -5.11 -13.19 10.76
C LEU A 386 -3.86 -14.01 10.40
N ASP A 387 -4.05 -15.28 10.04
CA ASP A 387 -2.95 -16.17 9.62
C ASP A 387 -2.40 -15.81 8.24
N ILE A 388 -3.26 -15.37 7.33
CA ILE A 388 -2.84 -14.85 6.02
C ILE A 388 -1.95 -13.62 6.24
N VAL A 389 -2.36 -12.68 7.10
CA VAL A 389 -1.56 -11.49 7.43
C VAL A 389 -0.26 -11.86 8.13
N ARG A 390 -0.29 -12.79 9.09
CA ARG A 390 0.91 -13.31 9.78
C ARG A 390 1.93 -13.86 8.77
N THR A 391 1.47 -14.70 7.84
CA THR A 391 2.29 -15.30 6.78
C THR A 391 2.94 -14.24 5.88
N MET A 392 2.20 -13.17 5.56
CA MET A 392 2.79 -12.03 4.85
C MET A 392 3.79 -11.24 5.71
N ARG A 393 3.48 -11.02 7.00
CA ARG A 393 4.34 -10.26 7.94
C ARG A 393 5.66 -10.95 8.25
N ASP A 394 5.74 -12.25 8.03
CA ASP A 394 6.96 -13.05 8.07
C ASP A 394 7.86 -12.87 6.83
N GLN A 395 7.34 -12.27 5.76
CA GLN A 395 8.03 -12.09 4.50
C GLN A 395 8.27 -10.61 4.17
N ARG A 396 7.37 -9.72 4.60
CA ARG A 396 7.54 -8.26 4.58
C ARG A 396 6.85 -7.65 5.79
N ALA A 397 7.56 -6.82 6.54
CA ALA A 397 6.99 -6.20 7.74
C ALA A 397 5.72 -5.39 7.45
N MET A 398 4.81 -5.34 8.43
CA MET A 398 3.65 -4.42 8.49
C MET A 398 2.62 -4.56 7.36
N MET A 399 2.60 -5.71 6.66
CA MET A 399 1.55 -6.02 5.69
C MET A 399 0.17 -5.90 6.35
N ILE A 400 -0.72 -5.16 5.68
CA ILE A 400 -1.92 -4.51 6.23
C ILE A 400 -1.57 -3.58 7.40
N GLN A 401 -1.70 -2.27 7.16
CA GLN A 401 -1.11 -1.25 8.03
C GLN A 401 -2.06 -0.80 9.14
N THR A 402 -3.37 -0.68 8.83
CA THR A 402 -4.38 -0.09 9.71
C THR A 402 -5.50 -1.07 10.04
N PRO A 403 -6.15 -0.94 11.22
CA PRO A 403 -7.32 -1.74 11.58
C PRO A 403 -8.46 -1.62 10.56
N SER A 404 -8.65 -0.43 9.96
CA SER A 404 -9.67 -0.22 8.93
C SER A 404 -9.43 -1.05 7.67
N GLN A 405 -8.18 -1.20 7.23
CA GLN A 405 -7.82 -2.06 6.10
C GLN A 405 -8.07 -3.53 6.41
N TYR A 406 -7.73 -3.96 7.63
CA TYR A 406 -7.97 -5.34 8.06
C TYR A 406 -9.47 -5.64 8.16
N LYS A 407 -10.24 -4.74 8.76
CA LYS A 407 -11.70 -4.86 8.83
C LYS A 407 -12.32 -4.94 7.43
N PHE A 408 -11.92 -4.04 6.52
CA PHE A 408 -12.41 -4.02 5.15
C PHE A 408 -12.19 -5.35 4.42
N VAL A 409 -10.99 -5.93 4.50
CA VAL A 409 -10.75 -7.22 3.82
C VAL A 409 -11.52 -8.36 4.48
N CYS A 410 -11.68 -8.36 5.80
CA CYS A 410 -12.53 -9.32 6.50
C CYS A 410 -14.01 -9.23 6.07
N GLU A 411 -14.54 -8.02 5.94
CA GLU A 411 -15.91 -7.78 5.46
C GLU A 411 -16.07 -8.19 3.99
N ALA A 412 -15.08 -7.90 3.13
CA ALA A 412 -15.08 -8.31 1.73
C ALA A 412 -15.04 -9.85 1.58
N ILE A 413 -14.24 -10.53 2.39
CA ILE A 413 -14.18 -12.01 2.46
C ILE A 413 -15.55 -12.57 2.83
N LEU A 414 -16.20 -12.02 3.86
CA LEU A 414 -17.51 -12.46 4.29
C LEU A 414 -18.57 -12.24 3.20
N ARG A 415 -18.55 -11.08 2.54
CA ARG A 415 -19.47 -10.75 1.44
C ARG A 415 -19.37 -11.73 0.28
N VAL A 416 -18.15 -12.03 -0.17
CA VAL A 416 -17.91 -12.99 -1.26
C VAL A 416 -18.50 -14.37 -0.94
N TYR A 417 -18.38 -14.80 0.31
CA TYR A 417 -18.99 -16.04 0.78
C TYR A 417 -20.52 -15.97 0.78
N GLU A 418 -21.10 -14.92 1.38
CA GLU A 418 -22.55 -14.79 1.55
C GLU A 418 -23.28 -14.64 0.21
N GLU A 419 -22.66 -13.97 -0.76
CA GLU A 419 -23.20 -13.80 -2.12
C GLU A 419 -22.93 -15.02 -3.03
N GLY A 420 -22.21 -16.03 -2.54
CA GLY A 420 -21.92 -17.25 -3.30
C GLY A 420 -21.10 -17.00 -4.57
N MET A 421 -20.26 -15.96 -4.57
CA MET A 421 -19.46 -15.57 -5.74
C MET A 421 -18.38 -16.61 -6.08
N VAL A 422 -17.93 -17.39 -5.08
CA VAL A 422 -16.93 -18.44 -5.24
C VAL A 422 -17.62 -19.80 -5.32
N LYS A 423 -17.31 -20.54 -6.39
CA LYS A 423 -17.70 -21.94 -6.53
C LYS A 423 -16.51 -22.83 -6.15
N PRO A 424 -16.67 -23.81 -5.24
CA PRO A 424 -15.64 -24.80 -4.97
C PRO A 424 -15.19 -25.48 -6.25
N LEU A 425 -13.88 -25.63 -6.44
CA LEU A 425 -13.31 -26.49 -7.47
C LEU A 425 -13.82 -27.91 -7.23
N LYS A 426 -14.41 -28.52 -8.24
CA LYS A 426 -14.79 -29.95 -8.17
C LYS A 426 -13.51 -30.74 -7.92
N SER A 427 -13.43 -31.45 -6.80
CA SER A 427 -12.25 -32.26 -6.52
C SER A 427 -12.11 -33.35 -7.60
N ASN A 428 -10.95 -33.41 -8.25
CA ASN A 428 -10.59 -34.50 -9.19
C ASN A 428 -10.45 -35.87 -8.48
N LEU A 429 -10.70 -35.94 -7.18
CA LEU A 429 -10.71 -37.20 -6.41
C LEU A 429 -11.94 -38.05 -6.73
N TYR A 430 -13.04 -37.46 -7.24
CA TYR A 430 -14.23 -38.22 -7.64
C TYR A 430 -14.16 -38.78 -9.08
N GLN A 431 -13.18 -38.42 -9.90
CA GLN A 431 -13.05 -39.01 -11.24
C GLN A 431 -12.31 -40.36 -11.23
N ARG A 432 -11.50 -40.65 -10.21
CA ARG A 432 -10.82 -41.96 -10.11
C ARG A 432 -11.71 -43.10 -9.64
N GLU A 433 -12.78 -42.83 -8.91
CA GLU A 433 -13.73 -43.88 -8.49
C GLU A 433 -14.79 -44.18 -9.57
N VAL A 434 -15.00 -43.26 -10.52
CA VAL A 434 -15.94 -43.47 -11.64
C VAL A 434 -15.29 -44.23 -12.80
N GLU A 435 -13.98 -44.11 -13.00
CA GLU A 435 -13.25 -44.93 -13.99
C GLU A 435 -13.17 -46.42 -13.63
N GLU A 436 -13.38 -46.82 -12.36
CA GLU A 436 -13.44 -48.23 -11.96
C GLU A 436 -14.85 -48.85 -12.02
N ASN A 437 -15.91 -48.05 -12.19
CA ASN A 437 -17.30 -48.54 -12.34
C ASN A 437 -17.98 -47.80 -13.50
N GLY A 438 -17.74 -48.28 -14.73
CA GLY A 438 -18.10 -47.57 -15.95
C GLY A 438 -19.59 -47.36 -16.24
N GLU A 439 -19.85 -46.45 -17.17
CA GLU A 439 -20.51 -46.70 -18.47
C GLU A 439 -20.28 -45.45 -19.35
N GLU A 440 -19.98 -45.67 -20.63
CA GLU A 440 -19.68 -44.63 -21.62
C GLU A 440 -20.92 -43.79 -21.96
N GLU A 441 -20.84 -42.46 -21.77
CA GLU A 441 -21.59 -41.51 -22.59
C GLU A 441 -20.63 -40.39 -23.03
N GLU A 442 -20.32 -40.35 -24.33
CA GLU A 442 -19.68 -39.22 -24.98
C GLU A 442 -20.66 -38.04 -25.05
N GLU A 443 -20.41 -36.97 -24.30
CA GLU A 443 -20.90 -35.63 -24.64
C GLU A 443 -19.72 -34.67 -24.81
N ASP A 444 -19.55 -34.26 -26.06
CA ASP A 444 -18.63 -33.23 -26.52
C ASP A 444 -19.14 -31.86 -26.04
N VAL A 445 -18.45 -31.23 -25.08
CA VAL A 445 -18.78 -29.88 -24.60
C VAL A 445 -17.63 -28.94 -24.89
N SER A 446 -17.69 -28.33 -26.07
CA SER A 446 -16.97 -27.09 -26.39
C SER A 446 -17.53 -25.95 -25.51
N VAL A 447 -16.77 -25.49 -24.52
CA VAL A 447 -17.15 -24.31 -23.72
C VAL A 447 -16.64 -23.05 -24.41
N SER A 448 -17.53 -22.37 -25.12
CA SER A 448 -17.38 -20.97 -25.54
C SER A 448 -17.87 -20.05 -24.43
N ILE A 449 -16.98 -19.23 -23.85
CA ILE A 449 -17.36 -18.15 -22.94
C ILE A 449 -17.64 -16.90 -23.80
N SER A 450 -18.92 -16.57 -23.94
CA SER A 450 -19.37 -15.34 -24.60
C SER A 450 -19.25 -14.14 -23.64
N ALA A 451 -18.37 -13.20 -23.96
CA ALA A 451 -18.39 -11.85 -23.40
C ALA A 451 -19.40 -11.00 -24.17
N SER A 452 -20.49 -10.61 -23.53
CA SER A 452 -21.44 -9.63 -24.07
C SER A 452 -21.07 -8.22 -23.59
N VAL A 453 -20.43 -7.44 -24.48
CA VAL A 453 -20.35 -5.98 -24.38
C VAL A 453 -21.14 -5.40 -25.54
N THR A 454 -22.30 -4.83 -25.23
CA THR A 454 -23.15 -4.08 -26.16
C THR A 454 -22.53 -2.72 -26.47
N SER A 455 -22.16 -2.51 -27.74
CA SER A 455 -21.82 -1.20 -28.31
C SER A 455 -23.09 -0.38 -28.56
N VAL A 456 -23.21 0.78 -27.94
CA VAL A 456 -24.21 1.79 -28.32
C VAL A 456 -23.53 2.78 -29.27
N THR A 457 -23.83 2.68 -30.55
CA THR A 457 -23.49 3.69 -31.56
C THR A 457 -24.65 4.70 -31.66
N SER A 458 -24.39 5.96 -31.32
CA SER A 458 -25.30 7.07 -31.64
C SER A 458 -24.92 7.66 -33.00
N GLU A 459 -25.77 7.42 -34.01
CA GLU A 459 -25.76 8.14 -35.28
C GLU A 459 -26.38 9.52 -35.09
N THR A 460 -25.65 10.58 -35.41
CA THR A 460 -26.19 11.91 -35.66
C THR A 460 -25.99 12.25 -37.14
N SER A 461 -27.08 12.17 -37.90
CA SER A 461 -27.19 12.63 -39.28
C SER A 461 -27.18 14.16 -39.32
N VAL A 462 -26.16 14.75 -39.96
CA VAL A 462 -26.14 16.17 -40.34
C VAL A 462 -26.66 16.28 -41.77
N THR A 463 -27.86 16.82 -41.92
CA THR A 463 -28.43 17.23 -43.21
C THR A 463 -27.89 18.60 -43.61
N SER A 464 -27.26 18.66 -44.78
CA SER A 464 -26.84 19.89 -45.45
C SER A 464 -27.98 20.45 -46.29
N GLU A 465 -28.46 21.66 -45.97
CA GLU A 465 -29.16 22.52 -46.92
C GLU A 465 -28.65 23.96 -46.78
N CYS A 466 -27.98 24.45 -47.82
CA CYS A 466 -27.82 25.87 -48.08
C CYS A 466 -29.11 26.40 -48.73
N PRO A 467 -29.43 27.68 -48.52
CA PRO A 467 -29.75 28.50 -49.69
C PRO A 467 -29.06 29.86 -49.69
N GLU A 468 -28.91 30.32 -50.93
CA GLU A 468 -28.48 31.61 -51.44
C GLU A 468 -29.18 32.80 -50.77
N THR A 469 -28.44 33.83 -50.36
CA THR A 469 -28.37 35.18 -50.97
C THR A 469 -27.54 36.13 -50.11
#